data_AF-A0A8C7D3M1-F1
#
_entry.id   AF-A0A8C7D3M1-F1
#
_cell.length_a   1.000
_cell.length_b   1.000
_cell.length_c   1.000
_cell.angle_alpha   90.00
_cell.angle_beta   90.00
_cell.angle_gamma   90.00
#
_symmetry.space_group_name_H-M   'P 1'
#
loop_
_entity.id
_entity.type
_entity.pdbx_description
1 polymer ?
#
loop_
_entity_poly.entity_id
_entity_poly.type
_entity_poly.pdbx_seq_one_letter_code
_entity_poly.pdbx_strand_id
1 'polypeptide(L)'
;MAGKVTAGSGILLVTANVGSLFEDPDNLQKTWLREFYQTVQSHRPHFIAVHCQEVGGKNYEASMSHVDCFVKELLSSDAMKEYNRVRVYLDENYKSQEHFTALGSCYFLHESLKNIQQFDFKAKKFKKVVGKEIYSDTLESTPMLEKEKFPQDYFPECKWSRKGFIRTRWALADCAFDLVNIHLFHDASNILAWEKSPSVYSGTRQKALGFVLDRITDQRFEKVPYFVFGDFNFRLDTRQVVESLCSTATMQTVRLGDTNEVDKLIFRESENDRKVVLQLEKKLFNYINQDVFRENNGTLVWEYGLGVCGHLLVEHLIPKSWALRWSWFCLCCYNSLYSSVSARCWNITAGTCFHLATRALVRSSTDVGRLGLAHSRCSN
;
A
#
# COMPACT_ATOMS: atom_id res chain seq x y z
N MET A 1 40.45 -21.04 -13.19
CA MET A 1 40.05 -20.12 -12.09
C MET A 1 38.70 -19.53 -12.44
N ALA A 2 37.62 -20.06 -11.86
CA ALA A 2 36.28 -19.51 -12.04
C ALA A 2 36.11 -18.33 -11.07
N GLY A 3 36.00 -17.12 -11.60
CA GLY A 3 35.72 -15.93 -10.79
C GLY A 3 34.40 -16.09 -10.06
N LYS A 4 34.43 -15.95 -8.73
CA LYS A 4 33.23 -15.80 -7.90
C LYS A 4 32.43 -14.61 -8.45
N VAL A 5 31.24 -14.88 -8.97
CA VAL A 5 30.23 -13.86 -9.25
C VAL A 5 29.90 -13.22 -7.91
N THR A 6 30.21 -11.93 -7.75
CA THR A 6 29.75 -11.14 -6.59
C THR A 6 28.22 -11.06 -6.67
N ALA A 7 27.54 -11.71 -5.73
CA ALA A 7 26.09 -11.61 -5.58
C ALA A 7 25.70 -10.13 -5.45
N GLY A 8 24.78 -9.67 -6.31
CA GLY A 8 24.26 -8.30 -6.23
C GLY A 8 23.56 -8.07 -4.88
N SER A 9 23.59 -6.83 -4.41
CA SER A 9 22.89 -6.44 -3.18
C SER A 9 21.38 -6.63 -3.33
N GLY A 10 20.80 -7.60 -2.63
CA GLY A 10 19.35 -7.80 -2.56
C GLY A 10 18.63 -6.61 -1.91
N ILE A 11 17.53 -6.16 -2.50
CA ILE A 11 16.67 -5.08 -1.98
C ILE A 11 15.30 -5.68 -1.65
N LEU A 12 14.78 -5.40 -0.46
CA LEU A 12 13.42 -5.76 -0.05
C LEU A 12 12.57 -4.48 0.09
N LEU A 13 11.52 -4.38 -0.72
CA LEU A 13 10.55 -3.28 -0.66
C LEU A 13 9.23 -3.81 -0.08
N VAL A 14 8.82 -3.28 1.06
CA VAL A 14 7.62 -3.67 1.79
C VAL A 14 6.70 -2.47 1.87
N THR A 15 5.42 -2.64 1.57
CA THR A 15 4.38 -1.64 1.89
C THR A 15 3.33 -2.24 2.80
N ALA A 16 2.89 -1.49 3.80
CA ALA A 16 1.83 -1.91 4.70
C ALA A 16 1.01 -0.70 5.18
N ASN A 17 -0.31 -0.77 5.00
CA ASN A 17 -1.22 0.08 5.75
C ASN A 17 -1.32 -0.50 7.17
N VAL A 18 -0.66 0.17 8.11
CA VAL A 18 -0.42 -0.28 9.49
C VAL A 18 -1.47 0.23 10.48
N GLY A 19 -2.52 0.90 10.01
CA GLY A 19 -3.51 1.56 10.87
C GLY A 19 -4.13 0.61 11.91
N SER A 20 -4.47 -0.61 11.50
CA SER A 20 -5.04 -1.64 12.38
C SER A 20 -4.04 -2.22 13.38
N LEU A 21 -2.72 -2.10 13.13
CA LEU A 21 -1.71 -2.61 14.07
C LEU A 21 -1.72 -1.82 15.37
N PHE A 22 -2.03 -0.52 15.30
CA PHE A 22 -2.14 0.36 16.47
C PHE A 22 -3.48 0.26 17.20
N GLU A 23 -4.45 -0.47 16.62
CA GLU A 23 -5.75 -0.76 17.22
C GLU A 23 -5.73 -2.15 17.93
N ASP A 24 -4.86 -3.07 17.51
CA ASP A 24 -4.65 -4.38 18.15
C ASP A 24 -3.14 -4.75 18.24
N PRO A 25 -2.40 -4.10 19.17
CA PRO A 25 -0.97 -4.37 19.37
C PRO A 25 -0.68 -5.80 19.85
N ASP A 26 -1.62 -6.42 20.56
CA ASP A 26 -1.38 -7.70 21.21
C ASP A 26 -1.46 -8.90 20.27
N ASN A 27 -2.19 -8.78 19.15
CA ASN A 27 -2.36 -9.87 18.19
C ASN A 27 -1.86 -9.50 16.79
N LEU A 28 -2.40 -8.44 16.19
CA LEU A 28 -2.10 -8.08 14.79
C LEU A 28 -0.66 -7.60 14.63
N GLN A 29 -0.18 -6.71 15.51
CA GLN A 29 1.20 -6.22 15.47
C GLN A 29 2.20 -7.36 15.66
N LYS A 30 2.02 -8.21 16.69
CA LYS A 30 2.93 -9.35 16.93
C LYS A 30 2.99 -10.30 15.74
N THR A 31 1.83 -10.58 15.13
CA THR A 31 1.76 -11.43 13.93
C THR A 31 2.49 -10.77 12.76
N TRP A 32 2.23 -9.49 12.48
CA TRP A 32 2.88 -8.76 11.40
C TRP A 32 4.40 -8.71 11.56
N LEU A 33 4.89 -8.41 12.76
CA LEU A 33 6.32 -8.37 13.07
C LEU A 33 6.98 -9.75 12.89
N ARG A 34 6.32 -10.83 13.32
CA ARG A 34 6.82 -12.19 13.12
C ARG A 34 6.98 -12.53 11.64
N GLU A 35 5.97 -12.27 10.81
CA GLU A 35 6.03 -12.52 9.37
C GLU A 35 7.10 -11.65 8.69
N PHE A 36 7.22 -10.38 9.11
CA PHE A 36 8.28 -9.49 8.63
C PHE A 36 9.67 -10.06 8.94
N TYR A 37 9.93 -10.50 10.17
CA TYR A 37 11.22 -11.07 10.54
C TYR A 37 11.53 -12.37 9.80
N GLN A 38 10.53 -13.25 9.64
CA GLN A 38 10.70 -14.48 8.86
C GLN A 38 11.05 -14.17 7.39
N THR A 39 10.42 -13.15 6.82
CA THR A 39 10.72 -12.67 5.46
C THR A 39 12.16 -12.14 5.36
N VAL A 40 12.59 -11.32 6.32
CA VAL A 40 13.96 -10.79 6.38
C VAL A 40 14.99 -11.92 6.51
N GLN A 41 14.74 -12.90 7.39
CA GLN A 41 15.63 -14.04 7.58
C GLN A 41 15.73 -14.92 6.33
N SER A 42 14.61 -15.14 5.65
CA SER A 42 14.54 -16.01 4.46
C SER A 42 15.22 -15.38 3.25
N HIS A 43 15.04 -14.08 3.03
CA HIS A 43 15.58 -13.39 1.85
C HIS A 43 16.94 -12.74 2.08
N ARG A 44 17.34 -12.52 3.34
CA ARG A 44 18.61 -11.87 3.72
C ARG A 44 18.94 -10.61 2.89
N PRO A 45 18.01 -9.64 2.77
CA PRO A 45 18.23 -8.46 1.95
C PRO A 45 19.37 -7.60 2.52
N HIS A 46 20.02 -6.84 1.64
CA HIS A 46 21.05 -5.89 2.04
C HIS A 46 20.45 -4.51 2.35
N PHE A 47 19.38 -4.14 1.65
CA PHE A 47 18.64 -2.91 1.84
C PHE A 47 17.16 -3.24 2.01
N ILE A 48 16.54 -2.77 3.08
CA ILE A 48 15.11 -2.91 3.33
C ILE A 48 14.48 -1.53 3.35
N ALA A 49 13.39 -1.35 2.59
CA ALA A 49 12.47 -0.22 2.75
C ALA A 49 11.10 -0.75 3.17
N VAL A 50 10.57 -0.20 4.27
CA VAL A 50 9.21 -0.45 4.74
C VAL A 50 8.45 0.86 4.68
N HIS A 51 7.50 0.94 3.75
CA HIS A 51 6.59 2.05 3.59
C HIS A 51 5.29 1.77 4.34
N CYS A 52 5.02 2.60 5.34
CA CYS A 52 3.86 2.51 6.20
C CYS A 52 2.84 3.57 5.82
N GLN A 53 1.56 3.22 5.85
CA GLN A 53 0.43 4.15 5.77
C GLN A 53 -0.45 4.03 7.01
N GLU A 54 -1.14 5.10 7.38
CA GLU A 54 -1.96 5.16 8.62
C GLU A 54 -1.15 4.93 9.90
N VAL A 55 0.04 5.53 9.97
CA VAL A 55 0.84 5.58 11.21
C VAL A 55 0.01 6.23 12.33
N GLY A 56 -0.04 5.56 13.48
CA GLY A 56 -0.86 5.94 14.64
C GLY A 56 -2.36 5.62 14.50
N GLY A 57 -2.78 4.90 13.47
CA GLY A 57 -4.14 4.36 13.37
C GLY A 57 -5.20 5.39 12.99
N LYS A 58 -6.48 5.00 13.13
CA LYS A 58 -7.61 5.91 12.89
C LYS A 58 -7.82 6.89 14.03
N ASN A 59 -7.53 6.47 15.26
CA ASN A 59 -7.64 7.30 16.46
C ASN A 59 -6.26 7.70 16.99
N TYR A 60 -5.59 8.58 16.25
CA TYR A 60 -4.20 8.96 16.52
C TYR A 60 -3.99 9.59 17.90
N GLU A 61 -4.99 10.27 18.48
CA GLU A 61 -4.85 10.85 19.82
C GLU A 61 -4.65 9.79 20.91
N ALA A 62 -5.29 8.62 20.76
CA ALA A 62 -5.14 7.50 21.68
C ALA A 62 -3.96 6.59 21.31
N SER A 63 -3.74 6.36 20.01
CA SER A 63 -2.86 5.31 19.50
C SER A 63 -1.43 5.77 19.19
N MET A 64 -1.13 7.07 19.15
CA MET A 64 0.24 7.55 18.90
C MET A 64 1.24 7.08 19.96
N SER A 65 0.79 6.88 21.20
CA SER A 65 1.61 6.28 22.27
C SER A 65 2.18 4.90 21.93
N HIS A 66 1.55 4.17 21.00
CA HIS A 66 2.00 2.85 20.56
C HIS A 66 3.01 2.90 19.41
N VAL A 67 3.20 4.04 18.73
CA VAL A 67 4.12 4.16 17.59
C VAL A 67 5.56 3.96 18.04
N ASP A 68 5.98 4.58 19.15
CA ASP A 68 7.29 4.36 19.75
C ASP A 68 7.53 2.89 20.11
N CYS A 69 6.51 2.21 20.64
CA CYS A 69 6.59 0.80 20.97
C CYS A 69 6.78 -0.05 19.71
N PHE A 70 5.99 0.21 18.67
CA PHE A 70 6.11 -0.45 17.37
C PHE A 70 7.51 -0.29 16.76
N VAL A 71 8.08 0.93 16.77
CA VAL A 71 9.44 1.17 16.25
C VAL A 71 10.50 0.45 17.06
N LYS A 72 10.38 0.46 18.40
CA LYS A 72 11.29 -0.26 19.29
C LYS A 72 11.24 -1.76 19.01
N GLU A 73 10.04 -2.32 18.90
CA GLU A 73 9.85 -3.74 18.58
C GLU A 73 10.39 -4.08 17.21
N LEU A 74 10.10 -3.28 16.18
CA LEU A 74 10.59 -3.44 14.80
C LEU A 74 12.13 -3.52 14.73
N LEU A 75 12.80 -2.84 15.65
CA LEU A 75 14.26 -2.78 15.77
C LEU A 75 14.87 -3.84 16.70
N SER A 76 14.08 -4.48 17.57
CA SER A 76 14.59 -5.29 18.69
C SER A 76 14.90 -6.74 18.33
N SER A 77 14.39 -7.24 17.20
CA SER A 77 14.58 -8.63 16.78
C SER A 77 16.03 -8.95 16.41
N ASP A 78 16.49 -10.15 16.78
CA ASP A 78 17.79 -10.69 16.35
C ASP A 78 17.94 -10.74 14.84
N ALA A 79 16.82 -10.86 14.10
CA ALA A 79 16.81 -10.80 12.64
C ALA A 79 17.31 -9.45 12.09
N MET A 80 17.23 -8.39 12.90
CA MET A 80 17.55 -7.02 12.52
C MET A 80 18.94 -6.58 12.99
N LYS A 81 19.67 -7.42 13.73
CA LYS A 81 20.95 -7.05 14.38
C LYS A 81 22.03 -6.58 13.39
N GLU A 82 22.07 -7.19 12.20
CA GLU A 82 23.07 -6.89 11.16
C GLU A 82 22.74 -5.59 10.40
N TYR A 83 21.55 -5.02 10.60
CA TYR A 83 21.12 -3.75 10.00
C TYR A 83 21.49 -2.58 10.92
N ASN A 84 22.78 -2.29 10.99
CA ASN A 84 23.34 -1.31 11.92
C ASN A 84 23.15 0.16 11.51
N ARG A 85 22.70 0.40 10.27
CA ARG A 85 22.34 1.71 9.76
C ARG A 85 20.84 1.75 9.54
N VAL A 86 20.17 2.73 10.15
CA VAL A 86 18.70 2.83 10.15
C VAL A 86 18.28 4.28 9.89
N ARG A 87 17.25 4.48 9.07
CA ARG A 87 16.54 5.75 8.93
C ARG A 87 15.05 5.50 9.08
N VAL A 88 14.42 6.10 10.08
CA VAL A 88 12.97 6.02 10.29
C VAL A 88 12.38 7.42 10.19
N TYR A 89 11.36 7.58 9.37
CA TYR A 89 10.60 8.82 9.21
C TYR A 89 9.14 8.50 9.44
N LEU A 90 8.53 9.07 10.48
CA LEU A 90 7.14 8.86 10.84
C LEU A 90 6.48 10.22 10.95
N ASP A 91 5.39 10.42 10.23
CA ASP A 91 4.63 11.66 10.30
C ASP A 91 3.62 11.53 11.43
N GLU A 92 3.98 12.01 12.64
CA GLU A 92 3.12 11.96 13.82
C GLU A 92 2.51 13.33 14.18
N ASN A 93 2.80 14.38 13.39
CA ASN A 93 2.35 15.75 13.65
C ASN A 93 0.86 15.98 13.30
N TYR A 94 -0.04 15.28 13.98
CA TYR A 94 -1.49 15.38 13.79
C TYR A 94 -2.05 16.77 14.11
N LYS A 95 -1.31 17.60 14.86
CA LYS A 95 -1.68 18.99 15.16
C LYS A 95 -1.59 19.89 13.92
N SER A 96 -0.74 19.55 12.94
CA SER A 96 -0.65 20.27 11.67
C SER A 96 -1.57 19.62 10.62
N GLN A 97 -2.86 19.93 10.70
CA GLN A 97 -3.84 19.33 9.78
C GLN A 97 -3.54 19.60 8.29
N GLU A 98 -2.88 20.71 7.98
CA GLU A 98 -2.50 21.07 6.60
C GLU A 98 -1.37 20.20 6.02
N HIS A 99 -0.48 19.66 6.85
CA HIS A 99 0.69 18.91 6.38
C HIS A 99 0.72 17.44 6.81
N PHE A 100 -0.18 17.04 7.71
CA PHE A 100 -0.24 15.67 8.23
C PHE A 100 -0.73 14.66 7.18
N THR A 101 0.03 13.58 7.01
CA THR A 101 -0.18 12.48 6.06
C THR A 101 -0.25 11.11 6.73
N ALA A 102 0.15 10.97 8.00
CA ALA A 102 0.25 9.68 8.69
C ALA A 102 1.04 8.62 7.87
N LEU A 103 2.02 9.07 7.09
CA LEU A 103 2.94 8.21 6.34
C LEU A 103 4.16 7.89 7.19
N GLY A 104 4.71 6.69 7.00
CA GLY A 104 5.95 6.26 7.62
C GLY A 104 6.88 5.62 6.61
N SER A 105 8.19 5.82 6.74
CA SER A 105 9.19 5.13 5.93
C SER A 105 10.36 4.70 6.80
N CYS A 106 10.55 3.38 6.91
CA CYS A 106 11.63 2.78 7.69
C CYS A 106 12.62 2.10 6.74
N TYR A 107 13.88 2.51 6.81
CA TYR A 107 14.96 1.99 5.99
C TYR A 107 16.00 1.30 6.87
N PHE A 108 16.31 0.05 6.56
CA PHE A 108 17.27 -0.77 7.29
C PHE A 108 18.37 -1.21 6.34
N LEU A 109 19.62 -0.92 6.71
CA LEU A 109 20.75 -1.11 5.82
C LEU A 109 21.76 -2.06 6.47
N HIS A 110 21.95 -3.20 5.85
CA HIS A 110 22.83 -4.27 6.31
C HIS A 110 24.28 -3.78 6.37
N GLU A 111 25.03 -4.20 7.38
CA GLU A 111 26.40 -3.72 7.65
C GLU A 111 27.39 -3.97 6.50
N SER A 112 27.15 -5.01 5.70
CA SER A 112 27.95 -5.37 4.54
C SER A 112 27.85 -4.36 3.40
N LEU A 113 26.76 -3.58 3.29
CA LEU A 113 26.65 -2.51 2.29
C LEU A 113 27.77 -1.48 2.47
N LYS A 114 28.49 -1.22 1.39
CA LYS A 114 29.51 -0.16 1.32
C LYS A 114 28.97 1.00 0.49
N ASN A 115 29.47 2.20 0.76
CA ASN A 115 29.17 3.40 -0.03
C ASN A 115 27.66 3.67 -0.22
N ILE A 116 26.90 3.60 0.88
CA ILE A 116 25.50 4.02 0.88
C ILE A 116 25.37 5.47 1.30
N GLN A 117 24.60 6.21 0.51
CA GLN A 117 24.32 7.61 0.76
C GLN A 117 22.82 7.90 0.61
N GLN A 118 22.35 8.92 1.33
CA GLN A 118 21.01 9.46 1.19
C GLN A 118 21.12 10.90 0.72
N PHE A 119 20.26 11.30 -0.19
CA PHE A 119 20.26 12.65 -0.73
C PHE A 119 19.66 13.63 0.27
N ASP A 120 20.33 14.77 0.43
CA ASP A 120 19.80 15.95 1.09
C ASP A 120 19.18 16.85 0.02
N PHE A 121 17.86 16.96 -0.01
CA PHE A 121 17.11 17.73 -1.02
C PHE A 121 17.35 19.24 -0.91
N LYS A 122 17.67 19.74 0.28
CA LYS A 122 17.94 21.17 0.51
C LYS A 122 19.36 21.54 0.07
N ALA A 123 20.33 20.75 0.47
CA ALA A 123 21.74 20.93 0.13
C ALA A 123 22.10 20.38 -1.26
N LYS A 124 21.18 19.66 -1.91
CA LYS A 124 21.31 19.04 -3.24
C LYS A 124 22.55 18.15 -3.36
N LYS A 125 22.83 17.36 -2.33
CA LYS A 125 24.01 16.50 -2.28
C LYS A 125 23.76 15.21 -1.51
N PHE A 126 24.48 14.17 -1.88
CA PHE A 126 24.47 12.91 -1.15
C PHE A 126 25.28 13.01 0.15
N LYS A 127 24.71 12.47 1.22
CA LYS A 127 25.33 12.34 2.55
C LYS A 127 25.48 10.87 2.91
N LYS A 128 26.64 10.53 3.47
CA LYS A 128 26.90 9.16 3.96
C LYS A 128 25.92 8.81 5.06
N VAL A 129 25.34 7.60 4.98
CA VAL A 129 24.40 7.09 5.98
C VAL A 129 25.20 6.39 7.07
N VAL A 130 25.08 6.86 8.31
CA VAL A 130 25.74 6.31 9.49
C VAL A 130 24.76 6.17 10.64
N GLY A 131 24.98 5.17 11.50
CA GLY A 131 24.18 4.96 12.71
C GLY A 131 22.68 4.83 12.46
N LYS A 132 21.90 5.03 13.53
CA LYS A 132 20.44 4.97 13.53
C LYS A 132 19.88 6.36 13.79
N GLU A 133 18.97 6.83 12.95
CA GLU A 133 18.25 8.08 13.14
C GLU A 133 16.75 7.82 12.99
N ILE A 134 15.97 8.31 13.95
CA ILE A 134 14.52 8.19 13.99
C ILE A 134 13.96 9.61 14.07
N TYR A 135 13.07 9.93 13.13
CA TYR A 135 12.37 11.20 13.03
C TYR A 135 10.88 10.91 13.11
N SER A 136 10.24 11.31 14.21
CA SER A 136 8.81 11.12 14.47
C SER A 136 8.02 12.45 14.51
N ASP A 137 8.71 13.56 14.78
CA ASP A 137 8.10 14.90 14.78
C ASP A 137 8.02 15.50 13.36
N THR A 138 7.77 16.81 13.27
CA THR A 138 7.69 17.66 12.06
C THR A 138 8.69 17.27 10.96
N LEU A 139 8.29 16.32 10.09
CA LEU A 139 9.10 15.81 8.99
C LEU A 139 9.44 16.90 7.97
N GLU A 140 8.68 17.98 7.95
CA GLU A 140 8.91 19.18 7.13
C GLU A 140 10.26 19.85 7.46
N SER A 141 10.81 19.60 8.65
CA SER A 141 12.09 20.17 9.07
C SER A 141 13.30 19.39 8.53
N THR A 142 13.14 18.11 8.19
CA THR A 142 14.26 17.28 7.73
C THR A 142 14.49 17.46 6.23
N PRO A 143 15.72 17.75 5.79
CA PRO A 143 16.01 17.90 4.37
C PRO A 143 16.24 16.56 3.66
N MET A 144 16.13 15.43 4.38
CA MET A 144 16.47 14.08 3.88
C MET A 144 15.33 13.40 3.11
N LEU A 145 14.17 14.05 3.02
CA LEU A 145 12.99 13.59 2.29
C LEU A 145 12.21 14.79 1.72
N GLU A 146 11.38 14.52 0.71
CA GLU A 146 10.27 15.41 0.34
C GLU A 146 8.97 14.77 0.83
N LYS A 147 8.12 15.54 1.52
CA LYS A 147 6.78 15.12 1.94
C LYS A 147 5.78 16.16 1.45
N GLU A 148 4.73 15.72 0.79
CA GLU A 148 3.60 16.59 0.45
C GLU A 148 2.27 15.87 0.69
N LYS A 149 1.33 16.61 1.27
CA LYS A 149 -0.08 16.24 1.36
C LYS A 149 -0.78 16.59 0.06
N PHE A 150 -1.75 15.79 -0.37
CA PHE A 150 -2.53 16.12 -1.55
C PHE A 150 -3.44 17.34 -1.32
N PRO A 151 -3.65 18.18 -2.35
CA PRO A 151 -4.59 19.29 -2.29
C PRO A 151 -6.00 18.86 -1.87
N GLN A 152 -6.65 19.70 -1.07
CA GLN A 152 -7.96 19.41 -0.48
C GLN A 152 -9.08 19.35 -1.54
N ASP A 153 -8.95 20.11 -2.63
CA ASP A 153 -9.87 20.14 -3.76
C ASP A 153 -9.84 18.86 -4.61
N TYR A 154 -8.83 17.99 -4.44
CA TYR A 154 -8.80 16.70 -5.13
C TYR A 154 -9.86 15.73 -4.56
N PHE A 155 -10.27 15.94 -3.31
CA PHE A 155 -11.36 15.18 -2.71
C PHE A 155 -12.30 16.05 -1.85
N PRO A 156 -13.15 16.88 -2.48
CA PRO A 156 -13.96 17.90 -1.79
C PRO A 156 -14.93 17.33 -0.75
N GLU A 157 -15.41 16.11 -0.98
CA GLU A 157 -16.34 15.39 -0.09
C GLU A 157 -15.69 15.03 1.26
N CYS A 158 -14.36 14.94 1.31
CA CYS A 158 -13.60 14.54 2.47
C CYS A 158 -13.03 15.78 3.19
N LYS A 159 -13.74 16.32 4.19
CA LYS A 159 -13.35 17.54 4.92
C LYS A 159 -11.89 17.60 5.36
N TRP A 160 -11.32 16.45 5.73
CA TRP A 160 -9.92 16.30 6.12
C TRP A 160 -9.37 14.98 5.61
N SER A 161 -8.33 15.03 4.79
CA SER A 161 -7.59 13.85 4.37
C SER A 161 -6.23 13.78 5.06
N ARG A 162 -5.64 12.57 5.07
CA ARG A 162 -4.26 12.31 5.48
C ARG A 162 -3.53 11.61 4.32
N LYS A 163 -3.83 12.03 3.09
CA LYS A 163 -3.35 11.38 1.87
C LYS A 163 -2.22 12.23 1.28
N GLY A 164 -1.19 11.58 0.76
CA GLY A 164 0.01 12.27 0.28
C GLY A 164 1.09 11.30 -0.15
N PHE A 165 2.33 11.80 -0.21
CA PHE A 165 3.50 10.98 -0.47
C PHE A 165 4.72 11.42 0.34
N ILE A 166 5.66 10.50 0.51
CA ILE A 166 7.04 10.75 0.95
C ILE A 166 7.97 10.22 -0.12
N ARG A 167 8.94 11.04 -0.54
CA ARG A 167 10.05 10.65 -1.41
C ARG A 167 11.35 10.69 -0.62
N THR A 168 12.13 9.61 -0.72
CA THR A 168 13.55 9.61 -0.35
C THR A 168 14.39 9.25 -1.55
N ARG A 169 15.65 9.70 -1.56
CA ARG A 169 16.61 9.39 -2.62
C ARG A 169 17.86 8.77 -2.02
N TRP A 170 18.26 7.65 -2.60
CA TRP A 170 19.38 6.83 -2.13
C TRP A 170 20.40 6.67 -3.24
N ALA A 171 21.66 6.49 -2.86
CA ALA A 171 22.72 6.04 -3.75
C ALA A 171 23.40 4.81 -3.14
N LEU A 172 23.27 3.68 -3.85
CA LEU A 172 23.97 2.43 -3.54
C LEU A 172 25.09 2.27 -4.57
N ALA A 173 26.35 2.48 -4.14
CA ALA A 173 27.47 2.62 -5.06
C ALA A 173 27.17 3.70 -6.12
N ASP A 174 27.25 3.37 -7.41
CA ASP A 174 27.04 4.32 -8.52
C ASP A 174 25.58 4.39 -8.99
N CYS A 175 24.64 3.74 -8.29
CA CYS A 175 23.23 3.72 -8.64
C CYS A 175 22.42 4.61 -7.69
N ALA A 176 21.96 5.76 -8.19
CA ALA A 176 21.00 6.61 -7.49
C ALA A 176 19.56 6.20 -7.86
N PHE A 177 18.65 6.21 -6.89
CA PHE A 177 17.23 5.92 -7.11
C PHE A 177 16.34 6.57 -6.05
N ASP A 178 15.08 6.80 -6.41
CA ASP A 178 14.06 7.28 -5.49
C ASP A 178 13.16 6.15 -5.00
N LEU A 179 12.77 6.23 -3.72
CA LEU A 179 11.72 5.42 -3.13
C LEU A 179 10.59 6.35 -2.72
N VAL A 180 9.38 6.07 -3.24
CA VAL A 180 8.21 6.93 -3.07
C VAL A 180 7.11 6.16 -2.37
N ASN A 181 6.87 6.50 -1.10
CA ASN A 181 5.73 6.02 -0.33
C ASN A 181 4.51 6.86 -0.68
N ILE A 182 3.45 6.22 -1.15
CA ILE A 182 2.20 6.89 -1.48
C ILE A 182 1.03 6.37 -0.65
N HIS A 183 0.06 7.24 -0.41
CA HIS A 183 -1.21 6.86 0.16
C HIS A 183 -2.31 7.63 -0.54
N LEU A 184 -2.92 7.00 -1.55
CA LEU A 184 -3.95 7.62 -2.38
C LEU A 184 -5.32 7.58 -1.68
N PHE A 185 -6.27 8.32 -2.26
CA PHE A 185 -7.63 8.40 -1.76
C PHE A 185 -8.39 7.07 -1.85
N HIS A 186 -9.14 6.75 -0.80
CA HIS A 186 -10.00 5.58 -0.70
C HIS A 186 -11.42 5.93 -1.15
N ASP A 187 -12.18 4.91 -1.56
CA ASP A 187 -13.59 5.08 -1.89
C ASP A 187 -14.39 5.38 -0.61
N ALA A 188 -15.19 6.46 -0.64
CA ALA A 188 -16.04 6.86 0.49
C ALA A 188 -17.43 6.19 0.48
N SER A 189 -17.84 5.59 -0.65
CA SER A 189 -19.13 4.92 -0.81
C SER A 189 -19.04 3.78 -1.83
N ASN A 190 -19.32 2.54 -1.40
CA ASN A 190 -19.45 1.42 -2.34
C ASN A 190 -20.64 1.62 -3.29
N ILE A 191 -21.74 2.22 -2.82
CA ILE A 191 -22.91 2.51 -3.64
C ILE A 191 -22.54 3.46 -4.77
N LEU A 192 -21.82 4.55 -4.47
CA LEU A 192 -21.42 5.51 -5.51
C LEU A 192 -20.43 4.89 -6.50
N ALA A 193 -19.51 4.05 -6.01
CA ALA A 193 -18.56 3.32 -6.85
C ALA A 193 -19.26 2.31 -7.78
N TRP A 194 -20.40 1.74 -7.35
CA TRP A 194 -21.24 0.87 -8.15
C TRP A 194 -22.11 1.66 -9.16
N GLU A 195 -22.75 2.75 -8.73
CA GLU A 195 -23.63 3.58 -9.57
C GLU A 195 -22.86 4.24 -10.72
N LYS A 196 -21.66 4.74 -10.43
CA LYS A 196 -20.80 5.43 -11.40
C LYS A 196 -19.62 4.52 -11.72
N SER A 197 -19.74 3.69 -12.76
CA SER A 197 -18.66 2.82 -13.22
C SER A 197 -18.12 3.33 -14.57
N PRO A 198 -16.79 3.56 -14.70
CA PRO A 198 -15.75 3.46 -13.66
C PRO A 198 -15.96 4.42 -12.48
N SER A 199 -15.59 3.97 -11.27
CA SER A 199 -15.75 4.73 -10.02
C SER A 199 -15.17 6.14 -10.11
N VAL A 200 -15.91 7.17 -9.69
CA VAL A 200 -15.41 8.56 -9.60
C VAL A 200 -14.12 8.67 -8.78
N TYR A 201 -13.97 7.79 -7.78
CA TYR A 201 -12.78 7.73 -6.93
C TYR A 201 -11.53 7.30 -7.70
N SER A 202 -11.68 6.57 -8.82
CA SER A 202 -10.57 6.22 -9.71
C SER A 202 -9.95 7.45 -10.36
N GLY A 203 -10.77 8.41 -10.82
CA GLY A 203 -10.31 9.69 -11.36
C GLY A 203 -9.62 10.56 -10.30
N THR A 204 -10.09 10.54 -9.06
CA THR A 204 -9.39 11.20 -7.94
C THR A 204 -8.02 10.57 -7.69
N ARG A 205 -7.91 9.24 -7.71
CA ARG A 205 -6.60 8.55 -7.60
C ARG A 205 -5.68 8.84 -8.78
N GLN A 206 -6.22 8.96 -9.99
CA GLN A 206 -5.45 9.36 -11.18
C GLN A 206 -4.81 10.72 -10.99
N LYS A 207 -5.59 11.72 -10.60
CA LYS A 207 -5.11 13.08 -10.35
C LYS A 207 -4.04 13.10 -9.26
N ALA A 208 -4.27 12.38 -8.15
CA ALA A 208 -3.30 12.28 -7.05
C ALA A 208 -2.00 11.60 -7.49
N LEU A 209 -2.07 10.52 -8.28
CA LEU A 209 -0.88 9.85 -8.81
C LEU A 209 -0.14 10.74 -9.81
N GLY A 210 -0.85 11.45 -10.69
CA GLY A 210 -0.27 12.45 -11.59
C GLY A 210 0.50 13.51 -10.83
N PHE A 211 -0.09 14.07 -9.76
CA PHE A 211 0.58 15.01 -8.88
C PHE A 211 1.89 14.47 -8.29
N VAL A 212 1.92 13.21 -7.82
CA VAL A 212 3.17 12.59 -7.33
C VAL A 212 4.20 12.50 -8.45
N LEU A 213 3.81 12.01 -9.63
CA LEU A 213 4.72 11.83 -10.76
C LEU A 213 5.31 13.16 -11.24
N ASP A 214 4.49 14.22 -11.30
CA ASP A 214 4.96 15.56 -11.64
C ASP A 214 5.99 16.05 -10.62
N ARG A 215 5.74 15.87 -9.31
CA ARG A 215 6.66 16.28 -8.24
C ARG A 215 7.99 15.53 -8.26
N ILE A 216 7.98 14.22 -8.52
CA ILE A 216 9.22 13.43 -8.50
C ILE A 216 10.01 13.54 -9.81
N THR A 217 9.38 13.96 -10.91
CA THR A 217 10.01 14.09 -12.24
C THR A 217 10.23 15.52 -12.71
N ASP A 218 9.96 16.51 -11.86
CA ASP A 218 10.22 17.91 -12.17
C ASP A 218 11.73 18.23 -12.34
N GLN A 219 12.02 19.49 -12.65
CA GLN A 219 13.36 19.96 -12.97
C GLN A 219 14.18 20.42 -11.75
N ARG A 220 13.66 20.30 -10.51
CA ARG A 220 14.37 20.77 -9.30
C ARG A 220 15.63 19.93 -9.02
N PHE A 221 15.62 18.66 -9.43
CA PHE A 221 16.67 17.69 -9.20
C PHE A 221 16.96 16.85 -10.45
N GLU A 222 18.14 16.23 -10.50
CA GLU A 222 18.47 15.25 -11.52
C GLU A 222 17.46 14.09 -11.51
N LYS A 223 17.08 13.61 -12.69
CA LYS A 223 16.17 12.47 -12.83
C LYS A 223 16.94 11.18 -12.55
N VAL A 224 16.40 10.37 -11.66
CA VAL A 224 16.93 9.04 -11.32
C VAL A 224 15.81 8.00 -11.45
N PRO A 225 16.12 6.70 -11.62
CA PRO A 225 15.13 5.64 -11.51
C PRO A 225 14.34 5.74 -10.20
N TYR A 226 13.06 5.40 -10.21
CA TYR A 226 12.23 5.51 -9.01
C TYR A 226 11.29 4.31 -8.86
N PHE A 227 11.02 3.97 -7.60
CA PHE A 227 10.04 2.96 -7.21
C PHE A 227 8.90 3.65 -6.48
N VAL A 228 7.69 3.53 -7.03
CA VAL A 228 6.48 4.02 -6.35
C VAL A 228 5.72 2.83 -5.80
N PHE A 229 5.65 2.75 -4.47
CA PHE A 229 4.95 1.68 -3.78
C PHE A 229 4.36 2.18 -2.46
N GLY A 230 3.16 1.71 -2.15
CA GLY A 230 2.36 2.29 -1.09
C GLY A 230 0.94 1.75 -1.12
N ASP A 231 0.04 2.46 -0.45
CA ASP A 231 -1.40 2.21 -0.54
C ASP A 231 -1.99 3.02 -1.69
N PHE A 232 -2.02 2.41 -2.87
CA PHE A 232 -2.66 2.98 -4.06
C PHE A 232 -4.19 3.10 -3.90
N ASN A 233 -4.80 2.39 -2.95
CA ASN A 233 -6.25 2.28 -2.81
C ASN A 233 -6.97 1.92 -4.12
N PHE A 234 -6.30 1.22 -5.05
CA PHE A 234 -6.96 0.71 -6.25
C PHE A 234 -7.96 -0.36 -5.85
N ARG A 235 -9.14 -0.28 -6.46
CA ARG A 235 -10.27 -1.16 -6.25
C ARG A 235 -10.59 -1.86 -7.55
N LEU A 236 -11.24 -3.01 -7.45
CA LEU A 236 -11.91 -3.60 -8.60
C LEU A 236 -13.04 -2.67 -9.05
N ASP A 237 -13.45 -2.78 -10.32
CA ASP A 237 -14.67 -2.13 -10.78
C ASP A 237 -15.88 -2.74 -10.05
N THR A 238 -16.34 -2.06 -9.00
CA THR A 238 -17.41 -2.54 -8.13
C THR A 238 -18.66 -2.93 -8.90
N ARG A 239 -19.01 -2.21 -9.97
CA ARG A 239 -20.20 -2.53 -10.76
C ARG A 239 -20.03 -3.85 -11.50
N GLN A 240 -18.95 -3.99 -12.25
CA GLN A 240 -18.70 -5.21 -13.02
C GLN A 240 -18.55 -6.44 -12.12
N VAL A 241 -17.87 -6.30 -10.98
CA VAL A 241 -17.77 -7.37 -9.98
C VAL A 241 -19.15 -7.76 -9.47
N VAL A 242 -19.99 -6.80 -9.10
CA VAL A 242 -21.34 -7.07 -8.57
C VAL A 242 -22.23 -7.70 -9.64
N GLU A 243 -22.24 -7.17 -10.86
CA GLU A 243 -23.03 -7.72 -11.98
C GLU A 243 -22.60 -9.15 -12.34
N SER A 244 -21.30 -9.45 -12.25
CA SER A 244 -20.77 -10.81 -12.44
C SER A 244 -21.20 -11.76 -11.32
N LEU A 245 -20.92 -11.40 -10.06
CA LEU A 245 -21.21 -12.22 -8.88
C LEU A 245 -22.72 -12.42 -8.63
N CYS A 246 -23.55 -11.49 -9.10
CA CYS A 246 -25.00 -11.47 -8.90
C CYS A 246 -25.80 -11.57 -10.21
N SER A 247 -25.20 -12.15 -11.26
CA SER A 247 -25.79 -12.21 -12.62
C SER A 247 -27.18 -12.87 -12.69
N THR A 248 -27.47 -13.81 -11.79
CA THR A 248 -28.77 -14.51 -11.70
C THR A 248 -29.64 -14.01 -10.55
N ALA A 249 -29.25 -12.91 -9.89
CA ALA A 249 -29.95 -12.37 -8.74
C ALA A 249 -30.77 -11.13 -9.12
N THR A 250 -31.92 -10.96 -8.47
CA THR A 250 -32.75 -9.77 -8.60
C THR A 250 -32.30 -8.69 -7.61
N MET A 251 -32.04 -7.48 -8.12
CA MET A 251 -31.66 -6.33 -7.30
C MET A 251 -32.89 -5.62 -6.73
N GLN A 252 -32.82 -5.27 -5.44
CA GLN A 252 -33.74 -4.38 -4.76
C GLN A 252 -32.97 -3.16 -4.21
N THR A 253 -33.42 -1.97 -4.57
CA THR A 253 -32.91 -0.71 -4.01
C THR A 253 -33.76 -0.31 -2.81
N VAL A 254 -33.11 0.01 -1.68
CA VAL A 254 -33.77 0.66 -0.55
C VAL A 254 -33.26 2.08 -0.45
N ARG A 255 -34.20 3.01 -0.32
CA ARG A 255 -33.94 4.45 -0.28
C ARG A 255 -34.31 5.02 1.07
N LEU A 256 -33.61 6.08 1.48
CA LEU A 256 -33.98 6.87 2.64
C LEU A 256 -35.28 7.62 2.34
N GLY A 257 -36.26 7.53 3.24
CA GLY A 257 -37.60 8.10 3.04
C GLY A 257 -37.63 9.62 2.82
N ASP A 258 -36.69 10.33 3.44
CA ASP A 258 -36.71 11.81 3.46
C ASP A 258 -35.91 12.44 2.31
N THR A 259 -34.87 11.76 1.81
CA THR A 259 -33.95 12.30 0.79
C THR A 259 -34.01 11.56 -0.55
N ASN A 260 -34.71 10.42 -0.60
CA ASN A 260 -34.74 9.49 -1.74
C ASN A 260 -33.35 8.99 -2.19
N GLU A 261 -32.31 9.21 -1.38
CA GLU A 261 -30.95 8.70 -1.61
C GLU A 261 -30.92 7.18 -1.42
N VAL A 262 -30.05 6.50 -2.17
CA VAL A 262 -29.89 5.04 -2.05
C VAL A 262 -29.14 4.73 -0.76
N ASP A 263 -29.82 4.03 0.15
CA ASP A 263 -29.26 3.58 1.44
C ASP A 263 -28.52 2.25 1.28
N LYS A 264 -29.13 1.32 0.54
CA LYS A 264 -28.61 -0.03 0.32
C LYS A 264 -29.11 -0.66 -0.97
N LEU A 265 -28.29 -1.53 -1.55
CA LEU A 265 -28.65 -2.44 -2.64
C LEU A 265 -28.63 -3.87 -2.10
N ILE A 266 -29.70 -4.61 -2.32
CA ILE A 266 -29.85 -6.00 -1.89
C ILE A 266 -30.07 -6.86 -3.12
N PHE A 267 -29.22 -7.85 -3.34
CA PHE A 267 -29.37 -8.83 -4.42
C PHE A 267 -29.87 -10.15 -3.83
N ARG A 268 -30.93 -10.71 -4.41
CA ARG A 268 -31.56 -11.95 -3.96
C ARG A 268 -31.65 -12.98 -5.08
N GLU A 269 -31.51 -14.26 -4.74
CA GLU A 269 -31.73 -15.35 -5.69
C GLU A 269 -33.14 -15.28 -6.31
N SER A 270 -33.24 -15.47 -7.63
CA SER A 270 -34.51 -15.35 -8.36
C SER A 270 -35.42 -16.57 -8.23
N GLU A 271 -34.89 -17.78 -8.04
CA GLU A 271 -35.66 -19.03 -8.11
C GLU A 271 -35.81 -19.79 -6.77
N ASN A 272 -34.95 -19.53 -5.78
CA ASN A 272 -34.91 -20.24 -4.50
C ASN A 272 -35.66 -19.46 -3.39
N ASP A 273 -35.39 -19.74 -2.10
CA ASP A 273 -35.87 -19.04 -0.88
C ASP A 273 -35.70 -17.49 -0.84
N ARG A 274 -35.32 -16.84 -1.96
CA ARG A 274 -34.98 -15.40 -2.08
C ARG A 274 -33.92 -14.97 -1.08
N LYS A 275 -32.95 -15.86 -0.84
CA LYS A 275 -31.80 -15.61 0.03
C LYS A 275 -31.02 -14.40 -0.46
N VAL A 276 -30.50 -13.61 0.48
CA VAL A 276 -29.64 -12.46 0.17
C VAL A 276 -28.27 -12.99 -0.26
N VAL A 277 -27.90 -12.67 -1.49
CA VAL A 277 -26.62 -13.04 -2.09
C VAL A 277 -25.58 -11.96 -1.83
N LEU A 278 -25.98 -10.70 -1.99
CA LEU A 278 -25.13 -9.53 -1.74
C LEU A 278 -25.95 -8.43 -1.06
N GLN A 279 -25.35 -7.82 -0.04
CA GLN A 279 -25.79 -6.54 0.52
C GLN A 279 -24.68 -5.52 0.33
N LEU A 280 -25.01 -4.43 -0.36
CA LEU A 280 -24.12 -3.30 -0.61
C LEU A 280 -24.66 -2.06 0.09
N GLU A 281 -23.83 -1.47 0.94
CA GLU A 281 -24.10 -0.18 1.58
C GLU A 281 -22.88 0.72 1.42
N LYS A 282 -22.99 1.98 1.84
CA LYS A 282 -21.89 2.96 1.76
C LYS A 282 -20.54 2.41 2.25
N LYS A 283 -20.51 1.67 3.37
CA LYS A 283 -19.29 1.07 3.95
C LYS A 283 -19.38 -0.46 4.15
N LEU A 284 -20.33 -1.10 3.50
CA LEU A 284 -20.54 -2.54 3.60
C LEU A 284 -20.53 -3.16 2.20
N PHE A 285 -19.71 -4.19 2.03
CA PHE A 285 -19.79 -5.13 0.93
C PHE A 285 -19.90 -6.53 1.55
N ASN A 286 -21.12 -7.06 1.62
CA ASN A 286 -21.39 -8.36 2.24
C ASN A 286 -21.91 -9.35 1.21
N TYR A 287 -20.99 -10.09 0.59
CA TYR A 287 -21.29 -11.16 -0.36
C TYR A 287 -21.26 -12.51 0.35
N ILE A 288 -22.25 -13.36 0.10
CA ILE A 288 -22.43 -14.63 0.82
C ILE A 288 -21.25 -15.59 0.63
N ASN A 289 -20.65 -15.64 -0.57
CA ASN A 289 -19.51 -16.51 -0.86
C ASN A 289 -18.20 -15.72 -0.88
N GLN A 290 -17.63 -15.46 0.30
CA GLN A 290 -16.37 -14.70 0.42
C GLN A 290 -15.14 -15.43 -0.15
N ASP A 291 -15.22 -16.75 -0.34
CA ASP A 291 -14.07 -17.56 -0.79
C ASP A 291 -13.69 -17.27 -2.24
N VAL A 292 -14.64 -16.78 -3.05
CA VAL A 292 -14.40 -16.36 -4.45
C VAL A 292 -13.26 -15.34 -4.58
N PHE A 293 -13.04 -14.52 -3.55
CA PHE A 293 -11.98 -13.51 -3.55
C PHE A 293 -10.61 -14.09 -3.16
N ARG A 294 -10.57 -15.30 -2.61
CA ARG A 294 -9.35 -15.94 -2.07
C ARG A 294 -8.90 -17.12 -2.92
N GLU A 295 -9.85 -17.88 -3.45
CA GLU A 295 -9.60 -19.03 -4.29
C GLU A 295 -8.77 -18.67 -5.52
N ASN A 296 -7.80 -19.51 -5.86
CA ASN A 296 -6.89 -19.33 -7.00
C ASN A 296 -6.28 -17.91 -7.08
N ASN A 297 -5.92 -17.34 -5.93
CA ASN A 297 -5.38 -15.97 -5.81
C ASN A 297 -6.28 -14.88 -6.41
N GLY A 298 -7.61 -15.08 -6.38
CA GLY A 298 -8.57 -14.10 -6.89
C GLY A 298 -8.57 -13.95 -8.41
N THR A 299 -8.09 -14.96 -9.14
CA THR A 299 -8.04 -14.95 -10.63
C THR A 299 -9.39 -14.67 -11.28
N LEU A 300 -10.49 -15.14 -10.68
CA LEU A 300 -11.87 -14.92 -11.15
C LEU A 300 -12.27 -13.43 -11.21
N VAL A 301 -11.63 -12.58 -10.41
CA VAL A 301 -11.96 -11.15 -10.36
C VAL A 301 -10.88 -10.27 -10.98
N TRP A 302 -9.83 -10.88 -11.57
CA TRP A 302 -8.69 -10.16 -12.13
C TRP A 302 -9.07 -9.20 -13.25
N GLU A 303 -9.97 -9.63 -14.15
CA GLU A 303 -10.40 -8.85 -15.31
C GLU A 303 -11.02 -7.50 -14.92
N TYR A 304 -11.66 -7.43 -13.75
CA TYR A 304 -12.26 -6.20 -13.23
C TYR A 304 -11.25 -5.22 -12.63
N GLY A 305 -9.99 -5.62 -12.45
CA GLY A 305 -8.89 -4.73 -12.06
C GLY A 305 -8.23 -4.03 -13.25
N LEU A 306 -8.26 -4.67 -14.44
CA LEU A 306 -7.60 -4.16 -15.64
C LEU A 306 -8.28 -2.90 -16.20
N GLY A 307 -9.59 -2.73 -16.03
CA GLY A 307 -10.29 -1.50 -16.43
C GLY A 307 -9.88 -0.27 -15.62
N VAL A 308 -9.64 -0.45 -14.31
CA VAL A 308 -9.28 0.63 -13.37
C VAL A 308 -7.81 1.04 -13.55
N CYS A 309 -6.89 0.08 -13.67
CA CYS A 309 -5.47 0.36 -13.97
C CYS A 309 -5.25 0.75 -15.45
N GLY A 310 -6.05 0.22 -16.37
CA GLY A 310 -5.97 0.50 -17.80
C GLY A 310 -6.26 1.96 -18.11
N HIS A 311 -7.35 2.54 -17.59
CA HIS A 311 -7.65 3.97 -17.78
C HIS A 311 -6.54 4.89 -17.23
N LEU A 312 -5.91 4.51 -16.11
CA LEU A 312 -4.80 5.24 -15.50
C LEU A 312 -3.52 5.25 -16.35
N LEU A 313 -3.31 4.19 -17.15
CA LEU A 313 -2.09 3.97 -17.91
C LEU A 313 -2.22 4.28 -19.41
N VAL A 314 -3.44 4.28 -19.95
CA VAL A 314 -3.71 4.35 -21.40
C VAL A 314 -3.51 5.74 -21.99
N GLU A 315 -3.57 6.82 -21.21
CA GLU A 315 -3.50 8.15 -21.83
C GLU A 315 -2.08 8.71 -22.01
N HIS A 316 -1.11 8.59 -21.10
CA HIS A 316 0.23 9.18 -21.35
C HIS A 316 1.45 8.56 -20.66
N LEU A 317 1.33 7.46 -19.90
CA LEU A 317 2.33 7.21 -18.85
C LEU A 317 3.27 6.01 -19.01
N ILE A 318 3.01 5.00 -19.85
CA ILE A 318 3.93 3.86 -20.08
C ILE A 318 3.78 3.29 -21.51
N PRO A 319 4.86 3.10 -22.31
CA PRO A 319 4.77 2.51 -23.64
C PRO A 319 4.24 1.06 -23.61
N LYS A 320 3.37 0.71 -24.56
CA LYS A 320 2.74 -0.62 -24.70
C LYS A 320 3.72 -1.82 -24.79
N SER A 321 5.01 -1.59 -25.01
CA SER A 321 6.05 -2.62 -25.19
C SER A 321 6.65 -3.17 -23.89
N TRP A 322 6.10 -2.82 -22.73
CA TRP A 322 6.67 -3.13 -21.42
C TRP A 322 5.91 -4.28 -20.75
N ALA A 323 6.53 -5.46 -20.69
CA ALA A 323 5.98 -6.62 -20.00
C ALA A 323 6.14 -6.45 -18.47
N LEU A 324 5.10 -5.92 -17.82
CA LEU A 324 4.99 -5.80 -16.35
C LEU A 324 4.52 -7.12 -15.73
N ARG A 325 5.26 -7.68 -14.77
CA ARG A 325 4.73 -8.66 -13.82
C ARG A 325 4.05 -7.90 -12.69
N TRP A 326 2.73 -7.99 -12.63
CA TRP A 326 1.90 -7.34 -11.62
C TRP A 326 1.97 -8.05 -10.27
N SER A 327 2.35 -7.30 -9.24
CA SER A 327 1.89 -7.47 -7.88
C SER A 327 1.19 -6.16 -7.54
N TRP A 328 0.03 -6.22 -6.90
CA TRP A 328 -0.91 -5.11 -6.64
C TRP A 328 -0.33 -3.88 -5.86
N PHE A 329 0.99 -3.82 -5.65
CA PHE A 329 1.66 -2.96 -4.68
C PHE A 329 2.77 -2.07 -5.23
N CYS A 330 3.24 -2.26 -6.48
CA CYS A 330 4.41 -1.53 -6.97
C CYS A 330 4.28 -1.15 -8.46
N LEU A 331 4.48 0.13 -8.76
CA LEU A 331 4.69 0.62 -10.12
C LEU A 331 6.19 0.92 -10.31
N CYS A 332 6.82 0.21 -11.25
CA CYS A 332 8.21 0.43 -11.64
C CYS A 332 8.25 1.16 -12.99
N CYS A 333 8.80 2.38 -13.04
CA CYS A 333 9.03 3.11 -14.28
C CYS A 333 10.55 3.20 -14.56
N TYR A 334 10.99 2.81 -15.76
CA TYR A 334 12.39 2.66 -16.13
C TYR A 334 12.80 3.62 -17.25
N ASN A 335 13.15 4.87 -16.93
CA ASN A 335 13.64 5.78 -17.96
C ASN A 335 15.11 5.45 -18.31
N SER A 336 15.29 4.79 -19.46
CA SER A 336 16.53 4.62 -20.24
C SER A 336 17.78 4.18 -19.47
N LEU A 337 17.94 2.86 -19.34
CA LEU A 337 19.25 2.22 -19.14
C LEU A 337 19.39 1.12 -20.21
N TYR A 338 19.86 1.52 -21.39
CA TYR A 338 20.47 0.58 -22.31
C TYR A 338 21.84 0.19 -21.73
N SER A 339 22.10 -1.12 -21.71
CA SER A 339 23.37 -1.78 -21.34
C SER A 339 23.81 -1.71 -19.87
N SER A 340 23.46 -2.74 -19.08
CA SER A 340 24.42 -3.51 -18.24
C SER A 340 23.80 -4.26 -17.05
N VAL A 341 22.52 -4.08 -16.70
CA VAL A 341 21.94 -4.85 -15.58
C VAL A 341 21.32 -6.15 -16.10
N SER A 342 22.03 -7.25 -15.89
CA SER A 342 21.62 -8.62 -16.26
C SER A 342 20.19 -8.95 -15.81
N ALA A 343 19.33 -9.26 -16.78
CA ALA A 343 17.92 -9.60 -16.63
C ALA A 343 17.63 -10.95 -15.92
N ARG A 344 18.55 -11.48 -15.10
CA ARG A 344 18.43 -12.80 -14.44
C ARG A 344 18.21 -12.77 -12.93
N CYS A 345 18.12 -11.61 -12.28
CA CYS A 345 17.95 -11.51 -10.82
C CYS A 345 16.50 -11.41 -10.30
N TRP A 346 15.49 -11.67 -11.12
CA TRP A 346 14.09 -11.44 -10.71
C TRP A 346 13.22 -12.68 -10.93
N ASN A 347 13.52 -13.73 -10.16
CA ASN A 347 12.60 -14.83 -9.89
C ASN A 347 12.55 -15.03 -8.37
N ILE A 348 11.35 -15.37 -7.84
CA ILE A 348 11.04 -15.78 -6.44
C ILE A 348 10.63 -14.56 -5.56
N THR A 349 9.45 -14.43 -4.94
CA THR A 349 8.31 -15.34 -4.66
C THR A 349 7.03 -14.51 -4.55
N ALA A 350 5.96 -14.92 -5.25
CA ALA A 350 4.60 -14.55 -4.88
C ALA A 350 4.17 -15.52 -3.77
N GLY A 351 4.06 -15.04 -2.53
CA GLY A 351 3.61 -15.90 -1.44
C GLY A 351 3.97 -15.38 -0.07
N THR A 352 3.32 -14.29 0.37
CA THR A 352 2.97 -13.97 1.77
C THR A 352 2.40 -12.55 1.84
N CYS A 353 1.14 -12.42 1.45
CA CYS A 353 0.32 -11.25 1.82
C CYS A 353 -1.16 -11.68 1.88
N PHE A 354 -1.44 -12.60 2.80
CA PHE A 354 -2.76 -13.17 3.05
C PHE A 354 -3.62 -12.20 3.87
N HIS A 355 -4.22 -11.19 3.22
CA HIS A 355 -5.49 -10.54 3.64
C HIS A 355 -6.07 -9.51 2.64
N LEU A 356 -5.61 -9.47 1.39
CA LEU A 356 -5.76 -8.26 0.56
C LEU A 356 -6.94 -8.26 -0.42
N ALA A 357 -7.43 -9.42 -0.88
CA ALA A 357 -8.57 -9.43 -1.80
C ALA A 357 -9.87 -8.92 -1.14
N THR A 358 -10.05 -9.18 0.16
CA THR A 358 -11.19 -8.66 0.94
C THR A 358 -11.09 -7.17 1.29
N ARG A 359 -9.93 -6.52 1.10
CA ARG A 359 -9.76 -5.05 1.24
C ARG A 359 -9.99 -4.30 -0.09
N ALA A 360 -10.07 -5.01 -1.22
CA ALA A 360 -10.37 -4.42 -2.53
C ALA A 360 -11.82 -3.91 -2.66
N LEU A 361 -12.67 -4.20 -1.67
CA LEU A 361 -14.04 -3.72 -1.51
C LEU A 361 -14.20 -3.26 -0.05
N VAL A 362 -14.87 -2.12 0.21
CA VAL A 362 -14.90 -1.53 1.56
C VAL A 362 -15.61 -2.49 2.53
N ARG A 363 -14.88 -3.03 3.52
CA ARG A 363 -15.42 -3.81 4.63
C ARG A 363 -15.80 -2.91 5.82
N SER A 364 -16.85 -3.34 6.55
CA SER A 364 -17.32 -2.74 7.79
C SER A 364 -16.37 -3.01 8.96
N SER A 365 -16.46 -2.14 9.97
CA SER A 365 -15.64 -2.13 11.19
C SER A 365 -15.99 -3.20 12.23
N THR A 366 -16.76 -4.25 11.90
CA THR A 366 -17.47 -5.04 12.93
C THR A 366 -17.09 -6.51 13.09
N ASP A 367 -16.14 -7.08 12.34
CA ASP A 367 -15.72 -8.48 12.55
C ASP A 367 -14.34 -8.57 13.21
N VAL A 368 -14.28 -8.16 14.47
CA VAL A 368 -13.28 -8.64 15.42
C VAL A 368 -13.92 -9.82 16.16
N GLY A 369 -13.54 -11.04 15.79
CA GLY A 369 -13.81 -12.23 16.60
C GLY A 369 -14.85 -13.21 16.04
N ARG A 370 -14.39 -14.10 15.17
CA ARG A 370 -14.85 -15.51 15.10
C ARG A 370 -13.91 -16.30 14.18
N LEU A 371 -12.72 -16.61 14.67
CA LEU A 371 -11.92 -17.73 14.15
C LEU A 371 -12.39 -18.99 14.88
N GLY A 372 -13.16 -19.81 14.18
CA GLY A 372 -13.59 -21.13 14.65
C GLY A 372 -12.40 -22.08 14.71
N LEU A 373 -12.24 -22.73 15.87
CA LEU A 373 -11.39 -23.89 16.08
C LEU A 373 -11.92 -25.05 15.22
N ALA A 374 -11.21 -25.39 14.15
CA ALA A 374 -11.37 -26.67 13.50
C ALA A 374 -10.64 -27.75 14.33
N HIS A 375 -11.39 -28.51 15.13
CA HIS A 375 -10.91 -29.77 15.71
C HIS A 375 -10.81 -30.82 14.60
N SER A 376 -9.58 -31.23 14.30
CA SER A 376 -9.29 -32.45 13.55
C SER A 376 -9.66 -33.67 14.40
N ARG A 377 -10.67 -34.42 13.94
CA ARG A 377 -10.88 -35.82 14.33
C ARG A 377 -9.66 -36.63 13.90
N CYS A 378 -9.03 -37.34 14.84
CA CYS A 378 -8.23 -38.52 14.53
C CYS A 378 -8.96 -39.74 15.10
N SER A 379 -9.28 -40.65 14.19
CA SER A 379 -9.73 -42.00 14.47
C SER A 379 -8.53 -42.87 14.83
N ASN A 380 -8.53 -43.44 16.02
CA ASN A 380 -8.49 -44.89 16.30
C ASN A 380 -8.44 -45.12 17.81
#